data_AF-A0A814AV24-F1
#
_entry.id   AF-A0A814AV24-F1
#
_cell.length_a   1.000
_cell.length_b   1.000
_cell.length_c   1.000
_cell.angle_alpha   90.00
_cell.angle_beta   90.00
_cell.angle_gamma   90.00
#
_symmetry.space_group_name_H-M   'P 1'
#
loop_
_entity.id
_entity.type
_entity.pdbx_description
1 polymer ?
#
loop_
_entity_poly.entity_id
_entity_poly.type
_entity_poly.pdbx_seq_one_letter_code
_entity_poly.pdbx_strand_id
1 'polypeptide(L)'
;MKFIAGEFQIIISIFFYTDTLLIFYRYIGNVFMTTNLSKEEMLKELEEIMKTDPNIKTTITINQSLEYLDASIENNNGNLKTTIYHKSACEPYILPYKSDHPRSIHANIIYTILVRVARICSTVEDFDMELLSVKMILFVNGYPPKFIQHHLKNFFVKHDAMKIWTEPDNATY
;
A
#
# COMPACT_ATOMS: atom_id res chain seq x y z
N MET A 1 28.41 0.27 -24.83
CA MET A 1 27.78 0.75 -23.59
C MET A 1 27.53 -0.47 -22.71
N LYS A 2 28.39 -0.71 -21.72
CA LYS A 2 28.31 -1.92 -20.87
C LYS A 2 27.11 -1.77 -19.93
N PHE A 3 26.06 -2.57 -20.13
CA PHE A 3 25.02 -2.75 -19.13
C PHE A 3 25.67 -3.41 -17.92
N ILE A 4 25.72 -2.68 -16.81
CA ILE A 4 26.12 -3.21 -15.52
C ILE A 4 24.99 -4.17 -15.12
N ALA A 5 25.30 -5.45 -15.04
CA ALA A 5 24.38 -6.50 -14.62
C ALA A 5 23.99 -6.27 -13.15
N GLY A 6 22.97 -5.43 -12.93
CA GLY A 6 22.17 -5.50 -11.72
C GLY A 6 21.28 -6.73 -11.85
N GLU A 7 21.38 -7.66 -10.90
CA GLU A 7 20.50 -8.83 -10.85
C GLU A 7 19.04 -8.34 -10.78
N PHE A 8 18.30 -8.44 -11.88
CA PHE A 8 16.88 -8.14 -11.89
C PHE A 8 16.17 -9.26 -11.13
N GLN A 9 15.81 -8.99 -9.88
CA GLN A 9 14.98 -9.88 -9.07
C GLN A 9 13.51 -9.57 -9.35
N ILE A 10 12.80 -10.51 -9.98
CA ILE A 10 11.36 -10.38 -10.19
C ILE A 10 10.63 -11.03 -9.02
N ILE A 11 9.81 -10.27 -8.29
CA ILE A 11 8.94 -10.85 -7.25
C ILE A 11 7.58 -11.12 -7.88
N ILE A 12 7.14 -12.38 -7.86
CA ILE A 12 5.81 -12.78 -8.32
C ILE A 12 4.99 -13.18 -7.10
N SER A 13 3.95 -12.40 -6.83
CA SER A 13 2.99 -12.63 -5.76
C SER A 13 1.70 -13.21 -6.32
N ILE A 14 1.30 -14.39 -5.86
CA ILE A 14 0.18 -15.16 -6.43
C ILE A 14 -0.83 -15.60 -5.37
N PHE A 15 -2.12 -15.42 -5.68
CA PHE A 15 -3.25 -15.95 -4.91
C PHE A 15 -4.00 -17.08 -5.63
N PHE A 16 -4.55 -18.01 -4.84
CA PHE A 16 -5.50 -19.05 -5.29
C PHE A 16 -6.95 -18.59 -5.26
N TYR A 17 -7.70 -18.84 -6.33
CA TYR A 17 -9.02 -18.28 -6.57
C TYR A 17 -10.04 -19.38 -7.00
N THR A 18 -11.34 -19.21 -6.68
CA THR A 18 -12.42 -20.16 -7.05
C THR A 18 -13.40 -19.67 -8.13
N ASP A 19 -13.43 -18.38 -8.49
CA ASP A 19 -14.37 -17.75 -9.46
C ASP A 19 -13.82 -16.59 -10.37
N THR A 20 -13.43 -16.89 -11.61
CA THR A 20 -13.31 -15.99 -12.79
C THR A 20 -12.49 -14.67 -12.82
N LEU A 21 -12.17 -13.95 -11.74
CA LEU A 21 -11.41 -12.69 -11.86
C LEU A 21 -9.88 -12.90 -11.88
N LEU A 22 -9.33 -13.09 -13.08
CA LEU A 22 -7.89 -13.07 -13.35
C LEU A 22 -7.38 -11.62 -13.32
N ILE A 23 -6.55 -11.29 -12.32
CA ILE A 23 -5.88 -10.00 -12.17
C ILE A 23 -4.41 -10.18 -12.51
N PHE A 24 -3.84 -9.26 -13.28
CA PHE A 24 -2.40 -9.19 -13.56
C PHE A 24 -1.93 -7.74 -13.47
N TYR A 25 -1.02 -7.46 -12.53
CA TYR A 25 -0.38 -6.17 -12.37
C TYR A 25 1.15 -6.32 -12.43
N ARG A 26 1.80 -5.36 -13.10
CA ARG A 26 3.25 -5.29 -13.18
C ARG A 26 3.73 -3.87 -12.90
N TYR A 27 4.67 -3.75 -11.97
CA TYR A 27 5.33 -2.49 -11.63
C TYR A 27 6.81 -2.73 -11.36
N ILE A 28 7.68 -2.15 -12.19
CA ILE A 28 9.16 -2.15 -12.09
C ILE A 28 9.71 -3.41 -11.39
N GLY A 29 9.78 -4.52 -12.12
CA GLY A 29 10.30 -5.79 -11.61
C GLY A 29 9.36 -6.58 -10.69
N ASN A 30 8.26 -6.00 -10.21
CA ASN A 30 7.29 -6.70 -9.37
C ASN A 30 6.06 -7.10 -10.18
N VAL A 31 5.61 -8.32 -10.01
CA VAL A 31 4.41 -8.88 -10.65
C VAL A 31 3.46 -9.37 -9.57
N PHE A 32 2.20 -9.04 -9.74
CA PHE A 32 1.10 -9.53 -8.93
C PHE A 32 0.07 -10.19 -9.82
N MET A 33 -0.39 -11.37 -9.46
CA MET A 33 -1.48 -12.01 -10.20
C MET A 33 -2.36 -12.93 -9.36
N THR A 34 -3.58 -13.16 -9.82
CA THR A 34 -4.49 -14.18 -9.27
C THR A 34 -4.59 -15.35 -10.24
N THR A 35 -4.77 -16.56 -9.71
CA THR A 35 -4.95 -17.77 -10.54
C THR A 35 -5.97 -18.72 -9.92
N ASN A 36 -6.66 -19.47 -10.77
CA ASN A 36 -7.53 -20.59 -10.38
C ASN A 36 -6.81 -21.95 -10.46
N LEU A 37 -5.57 -21.98 -10.95
CA LEU A 37 -4.74 -23.18 -10.95
C LEU A 37 -4.40 -23.58 -9.52
N SER A 38 -4.20 -24.88 -9.29
CA SER A 38 -3.63 -25.35 -8.04
C SER A 38 -2.21 -24.83 -7.86
N LYS A 39 -1.71 -24.89 -6.62
CA LYS A 39 -0.34 -24.44 -6.31
C LYS A 39 0.71 -25.16 -7.10
N GLU A 40 0.53 -26.46 -7.27
CA GLU A 40 1.46 -27.34 -7.96
C GLU A 40 1.50 -27.04 -9.46
N GLU A 41 0.32 -26.85 -10.08
CA GLU A 41 0.22 -26.46 -11.50
C GLU A 41 0.88 -25.10 -11.74
N MET A 42 0.57 -24.10 -10.90
CA MET A 42 1.14 -22.76 -11.05
C MET A 42 2.66 -22.74 -10.85
N LEU A 43 3.18 -23.48 -9.86
CA LEU A 43 4.62 -23.58 -9.64
C LEU A 43 5.31 -24.22 -10.86
N LYS A 44 4.74 -25.28 -11.42
CA LYS A 44 5.28 -25.94 -12.60
C LYS A 44 5.37 -25.00 -13.81
N GLU A 45 4.30 -24.25 -14.08
CA GLU A 45 4.29 -23.25 -15.17
C GLU A 45 5.37 -22.18 -14.96
N LEU A 46 5.53 -21.68 -13.73
CA LEU A 46 6.54 -20.66 -13.42
C LEU A 46 7.95 -21.19 -13.52
N GLU A 47 8.21 -22.42 -13.08
CA GLU A 47 9.52 -23.05 -13.19
C GLU A 47 9.95 -23.21 -14.65
N GLU A 48 9.03 -23.57 -15.55
CA GLU A 48 9.32 -23.63 -17.00
C GLU A 48 9.62 -22.24 -17.57
N ILE A 49 8.87 -21.22 -17.18
CA ILE A 49 9.14 -19.83 -17.59
C ILE A 49 10.51 -19.37 -17.09
N MET A 50 10.88 -19.69 -15.84
CA MET A 50 12.17 -19.34 -15.26
C MET A 50 13.35 -20.00 -15.97
N LYS A 51 13.18 -21.18 -16.57
CA LYS A 51 14.24 -21.84 -17.37
C LYS A 51 14.54 -21.12 -18.68
N THR A 52 13.64 -20.25 -19.15
CA THR A 52 13.74 -19.62 -20.48
C THR A 52 14.89 -18.61 -20.55
N ASP A 53 15.17 -17.88 -19.47
CA ASP A 53 16.29 -16.94 -19.39
C ASP A 53 17.07 -17.11 -18.08
N PRO A 54 18.27 -17.71 -18.11
CA PRO A 54 19.08 -17.94 -16.91
C PRO A 54 19.60 -16.64 -16.26
N ASN A 55 19.49 -15.49 -16.95
CA ASN A 55 19.90 -14.20 -16.40
C ASN A 55 18.80 -13.53 -15.56
N ILE A 56 17.56 -14.02 -15.62
CA ILE A 56 16.42 -13.45 -14.88
C ILE A 56 16.19 -14.27 -13.61
N LYS A 57 16.60 -13.73 -12.47
CA LYS A 57 16.31 -14.35 -11.17
C LYS A 57 14.89 -13.96 -10.73
N THR A 58 14.03 -14.95 -10.53
CA THR A 58 12.65 -14.73 -10.09
C THR A 58 12.46 -15.31 -8.69
N THR A 59 11.84 -14.55 -7.81
CA THR A 59 11.38 -15.00 -6.50
C THR A 59 9.87 -15.12 -6.56
N ILE A 60 9.36 -16.32 -6.33
CA ILE A 60 7.93 -16.60 -6.37
C ILE A 60 7.44 -16.73 -4.94
N THR A 61 6.37 -16.01 -4.62
CA THR A 61 5.67 -16.12 -3.35
C THR A 61 4.20 -16.39 -3.65
N ILE A 62 3.75 -17.56 -3.20
CA ILE A 62 2.37 -17.99 -3.39
C ILE A 62 1.75 -18.18 -2.02
N ASN A 63 0.80 -17.33 -1.68
CA ASN A 63 0.19 -17.32 -0.36
C ASN A 63 -1.22 -16.75 -0.41
N GLN A 64 -2.00 -16.93 0.68
CA GLN A 64 -3.32 -16.32 0.86
C GLN A 64 -3.24 -14.90 1.42
N SER A 65 -2.08 -14.48 1.91
CA SER A 65 -1.77 -13.09 2.25
C SER A 65 -0.34 -12.77 1.81
N LEU A 66 -0.13 -11.63 1.18
CA LEU A 66 1.16 -11.19 0.66
C LEU A 66 1.21 -9.67 0.52
N GLU A 67 2.42 -9.14 0.38
CA GLU A 67 2.66 -7.74 0.11
C GLU A 67 2.90 -7.47 -1.37
N TYR A 68 2.34 -6.36 -1.86
CA TYR A 68 2.63 -5.82 -3.19
C TYR A 68 2.71 -4.29 -3.12
N LEU A 69 3.90 -3.76 -3.36
CA LEU A 69 4.21 -2.33 -3.25
C LEU A 69 3.84 -1.77 -1.86
N ASP A 70 2.86 -0.88 -1.82
CA ASP A 70 2.36 -0.21 -0.63
C ASP A 70 1.15 -0.90 0.00
N ALA A 71 0.72 -2.04 -0.55
CA ALA A 71 -0.47 -2.76 -0.12
C ALA A 71 -0.12 -4.13 0.47
N SER A 72 -0.74 -4.45 1.59
CA SER A 72 -0.91 -5.82 2.04
C SER A 72 -2.23 -6.32 1.48
N ILE A 73 -2.19 -7.47 0.82
CA ILE A 73 -3.34 -8.06 0.14
C ILE A 73 -3.61 -9.39 0.82
N GLU A 74 -4.87 -9.62 1.17
CA GLU A 74 -5.36 -10.87 1.75
C GLU A 74 -6.52 -11.37 0.90
N ASN A 75 -6.51 -12.65 0.58
CA ASN A 75 -7.56 -13.29 -0.18
C ASN A 75 -8.49 -14.09 0.74
N ASN A 76 -9.68 -13.55 0.95
CA ASN A 76 -10.76 -14.16 1.72
C ASN A 76 -11.70 -14.92 0.78
N ASN A 77 -11.27 -16.12 0.35
CA ASN A 77 -12.05 -17.02 -0.51
C ASN A 77 -12.59 -16.35 -1.79
N GLY A 78 -11.74 -15.60 -2.49
CA GLY A 78 -12.07 -14.87 -3.71
C GLY A 78 -12.38 -13.39 -3.51
N ASN A 79 -12.52 -12.93 -2.26
CA ASN A 79 -12.62 -11.50 -1.95
C ASN A 79 -11.26 -10.97 -1.52
N LEU A 80 -10.66 -10.12 -2.37
CA LEU A 80 -9.40 -9.46 -2.03
C LEU A 80 -9.67 -8.32 -1.06
N LYS A 81 -9.15 -8.46 0.16
CA LYS A 81 -9.06 -7.40 1.15
C LYS A 81 -7.68 -6.75 1.01
N THR A 82 -7.63 -5.43 0.99
CA THR A 82 -6.38 -4.67 0.90
C THR A 82 -6.26 -3.67 2.05
N THR A 83 -5.05 -3.60 2.61
CA THR A 83 -4.66 -2.66 3.67
C THR A 83 -3.29 -2.06 3.36
N ILE A 84 -2.88 -1.01 4.06
CA ILE A 84 -1.55 -0.44 3.88
C ILE A 84 -0.49 -1.41 4.40
N TYR A 85 0.51 -1.67 3.56
CA TYR A 85 1.72 -2.36 4.01
C TYR A 85 2.71 -1.37 4.63
N HIS A 86 3.07 -1.61 5.88
CA HIS A 86 4.10 -0.89 6.61
C HIS A 86 5.35 -1.74 6.71
N LYS A 87 6.40 -1.37 5.99
CA LYS A 87 7.70 -2.06 6.10
C LYS A 87 8.26 -1.85 7.51
N SER A 88 8.50 -2.93 8.24
CA SER A 88 8.95 -2.91 9.64
C SER A 88 10.23 -2.11 9.89
N ALA A 89 11.10 -1.98 8.89
CA ALA A 89 12.34 -1.23 8.95
C ALA A 89 12.20 0.26 8.55
N CYS A 90 11.03 0.70 8.07
CA CYS A 90 10.81 2.10 7.72
C CYS A 90 10.45 2.90 8.97
N GLU A 91 11.32 3.85 9.33
CA GLU A 91 10.96 4.89 10.29
C GLU A 91 9.75 5.69 9.76
N PRO A 92 8.88 6.20 10.65
CA PRO A 92 7.77 7.08 10.29
C PRO A 92 8.26 8.48 9.91
N TYR A 93 9.27 8.56 9.04
CA TYR A 93 9.90 9.79 8.63
C TYR A 93 9.12 10.41 7.47
N ILE A 94 8.41 11.49 7.79
CA ILE A 94 7.88 12.41 6.78
C ILE A 94 8.56 13.76 6.98
N LEU A 95 8.40 14.68 6.04
CA LEU A 95 9.02 16.00 6.15
C LEU A 95 8.63 16.68 7.48
N PRO A 96 9.57 16.97 8.39
CA PRO A 96 9.26 17.58 9.69
C PRO A 96 8.66 18.98 9.53
N TYR A 97 7.66 19.32 10.35
CA TYR A 97 6.94 20.60 10.21
C TYR A 97 7.79 21.85 10.45
N LYS A 98 8.91 21.70 11.18
CA LYS A 98 9.88 22.77 11.43
C LYS A 98 10.86 23.02 10.28
N SER A 99 10.86 22.16 9.26
CA SER A 99 11.70 22.39 8.08
C SER A 99 11.26 23.65 7.33
N ASP A 100 12.20 24.28 6.64
CA ASP A 100 11.99 25.55 5.93
C ASP A 100 11.32 25.35 4.57
N HIS A 101 10.21 24.61 4.55
CA HIS A 101 9.42 24.36 3.35
C HIS A 101 8.12 25.16 3.38
N PRO A 102 7.59 25.57 2.21
CA PRO A 102 6.29 26.22 2.14
C PRO A 102 5.20 25.38 2.80
N ARG A 103 4.24 26.03 3.48
CA ARG A 103 3.12 25.35 4.14
C ARG A 103 2.25 24.52 3.18
N SER A 104 2.24 24.87 1.90
CA SER A 104 1.60 24.08 0.85
C SER A 104 2.22 22.68 0.69
N ILE A 105 3.53 22.53 0.89
CA ILE A 105 4.20 21.22 0.82
C ILE A 105 3.74 20.33 1.98
N HIS A 106 3.72 20.87 3.20
CA HIS A 106 3.19 20.17 4.37
C HIS A 106 1.73 19.75 4.21
N ALA A 107 0.88 20.64 3.67
CA ALA A 107 -0.50 20.32 3.35
C ALA A 107 -0.61 19.21 2.29
N ASN A 108 0.21 19.27 1.24
CA ASN A 108 0.23 18.27 0.18
C ASN A 108 0.70 16.89 0.66
N ILE A 109 1.62 16.84 1.64
CA ILE A 109 2.04 15.58 2.27
C ILE A 109 0.83 14.91 2.94
N ILE A 110 0.10 15.65 3.78
CA ILE A 110 -1.11 15.14 4.43
C ILE A 110 -2.10 14.64 3.38
N TYR A 111 -2.39 15.46 2.36
CA TYR A 111 -3.32 15.10 1.29
C TYR A 111 -2.90 13.82 0.55
N THR A 112 -1.62 13.71 0.18
CA THR A 112 -1.11 12.57 -0.59
C THR A 112 -1.17 11.27 0.21
N ILE A 113 -0.85 11.34 1.51
CA ILE A 113 -0.97 10.20 2.41
C ILE A 113 -2.44 9.77 2.50
N LEU A 114 -3.37 10.70 2.72
CA LEU A 114 -4.81 10.35 2.83
C LEU A 114 -5.36 9.76 1.53
N VAL A 115 -4.99 10.29 0.37
CA VAL A 115 -5.37 9.72 -0.93
C VAL A 115 -4.82 8.30 -1.07
N ARG A 116 -3.59 8.04 -0.64
CA ARG A 116 -3.00 6.70 -0.66
C ARG A 116 -3.79 5.74 0.23
N VAL A 117 -4.10 6.13 1.47
CA VAL A 117 -4.88 5.31 2.41
C VAL A 117 -6.27 5.02 1.84
N ALA A 118 -6.98 6.03 1.34
CA ALA A 118 -8.30 5.89 0.74
C ALA A 118 -8.33 4.99 -0.50
N ARG A 119 -7.22 4.92 -1.25
CA ARG A 119 -7.11 4.06 -2.45
C ARG A 119 -6.78 2.61 -2.12
N ILE A 120 -6.02 2.37 -1.05
CA ILE A 120 -5.52 1.04 -0.71
C ILE A 120 -6.45 0.32 0.26
N CYS A 121 -6.99 0.99 1.27
CA CYS A 121 -7.87 0.34 2.24
C CYS A 121 -9.20 -0.05 1.59
N SER A 122 -9.53 -1.34 1.65
CA SER A 122 -10.76 -1.90 1.08
C SER A 122 -12.00 -1.71 1.95
N THR A 123 -11.83 -1.52 3.26
CA THR A 123 -12.92 -1.27 4.21
C THR A 123 -12.74 0.05 4.96
N VAL A 124 -13.85 0.56 5.50
CA VAL A 124 -13.86 1.80 6.29
C VAL A 124 -13.10 1.61 7.61
N GLU A 125 -13.20 0.43 8.21
CA GLU A 125 -12.52 0.12 9.47
C GLU A 125 -10.99 0.13 9.29
N ASP A 126 -10.48 -0.47 8.22
CA ASP A 126 -9.04 -0.44 7.92
C ASP A 126 -8.57 0.98 7.59
N PHE A 127 -9.41 1.77 6.90
CA PHE A 127 -9.14 3.17 6.61
C PHE A 127 -9.04 4.00 7.91
N ASP A 128 -9.97 3.81 8.85
CA ASP A 128 -9.99 4.53 10.12
C ASP A 128 -8.80 4.18 11.01
N MET A 129 -8.42 2.89 11.06
CA MET A 129 -7.23 2.43 11.77
C MET A 129 -5.96 3.06 11.18
N GLU A 130 -5.85 3.10 9.86
CA GLU A 130 -4.71 3.72 9.20
C GLU A 130 -4.69 5.24 9.36
N LEU A 131 -5.85 5.89 9.36
CA LEU A 131 -5.98 7.32 9.63
C LEU A 131 -5.48 7.69 11.04
N LEU A 132 -5.67 6.82 12.05
CA LEU A 132 -5.06 6.98 13.37
C LEU A 132 -3.54 6.92 13.31
N SER A 133 -2.98 5.94 12.59
CA SER A 133 -1.54 5.84 12.35
C SER A 133 -0.98 7.10 11.69
N VAL A 134 -1.65 7.62 10.65
CA VAL A 134 -1.27 8.85 9.96
C VAL A 134 -1.27 10.06 10.88
N LYS A 135 -2.29 10.21 11.74
CA LYS A 135 -2.34 11.28 12.76
C LYS A 135 -1.14 11.20 13.70
N MET A 136 -0.79 10.00 14.17
CA MET A 136 0.36 9.79 15.04
C MET A 136 1.68 10.13 14.35
N ILE A 137 1.86 9.71 13.09
CA ILE A 137 3.05 10.04 12.29
C ILE A 137 3.18 11.57 12.16
N LEU A 138 2.10 12.28 11.81
CA LEU A 138 2.10 13.73 11.69
C LEU A 138 2.44 14.43 13.01
N PHE A 139 1.87 13.95 14.11
CA PHE A 139 2.12 14.50 15.44
C PHE A 139 3.59 14.34 15.85
N VAL A 140 4.15 13.14 15.70
CA VAL A 140 5.57 12.86 16.01
C VAL A 140 6.52 13.68 15.13
N ASN A 141 6.13 13.99 13.89
CA ASN A 141 6.89 14.87 12.98
C ASN A 141 6.64 16.38 13.23
N GLY A 142 5.96 16.73 14.32
CA GLY A 142 5.82 18.10 14.83
C GLY A 142 4.73 18.93 14.16
N TYR A 143 3.78 18.31 13.45
CA TYR A 143 2.67 19.03 12.82
C TYR A 143 1.69 19.52 13.90
N PRO A 144 1.28 20.81 13.91
CA PRO A 144 0.35 21.33 14.90
C PRO A 144 -1.02 20.63 14.84
N PRO A 145 -1.65 20.28 15.98
CA PRO A 145 -2.95 19.59 15.97
C PRO A 145 -4.03 20.30 15.15
N LYS A 146 -4.10 21.64 15.24
CA LYS A 146 -5.04 22.45 14.44
C LYS A 146 -4.78 22.35 12.94
N PHE A 147 -3.50 22.27 12.54
CA PHE A 147 -3.12 22.12 11.13
C PHE A 147 -3.52 20.75 10.60
N ILE A 148 -3.25 19.69 11.39
CA ILE A 148 -3.67 18.32 11.07
C ILE A 148 -5.20 18.26 10.92
N GLN A 149 -5.94 18.70 11.94
CA GLN A 149 -7.40 18.66 11.95
C GLN A 149 -8.02 19.43 10.76
N HIS A 150 -7.47 20.61 10.45
CA HIS A 150 -7.92 21.41 9.31
C HIS A 150 -7.78 20.64 7.98
N HIS A 151 -6.60 20.05 7.73
CA HIS A 151 -6.35 19.35 6.47
C HIS A 151 -7.07 18.00 6.38
N LEU A 152 -7.25 17.30 7.50
CA LEU A 152 -8.11 16.12 7.56
C LEU A 152 -9.55 16.49 7.19
N LYS A 153 -10.15 17.47 7.87
CA LYS A 153 -11.53 17.91 7.59
C LYS A 153 -11.71 18.31 6.14
N ASN A 154 -10.78 19.11 5.59
CA ASN A 154 -10.83 19.52 4.19
C ASN A 154 -10.76 18.34 3.21
N PHE A 155 -10.03 17.28 3.55
CA PHE A 155 -10.00 16.06 2.74
C PHE A 155 -11.39 15.43 2.65
N PHE A 156 -12.06 15.18 3.78
CA PHE A 156 -13.40 14.58 3.77
C PHE A 156 -14.45 15.48 3.11
N VAL A 157 -14.38 16.80 3.32
CA VAL A 157 -15.25 17.75 2.64
C VAL A 157 -15.04 17.68 1.12
N LYS A 158 -13.80 17.67 0.65
CA LYS A 158 -13.48 17.65 -0.78
C LYS A 158 -13.93 16.36 -1.49
N HIS A 159 -14.02 15.26 -0.75
CA HIS A 159 -14.41 13.95 -1.25
C HIS A 159 -15.86 13.56 -0.91
N ASP A 160 -16.69 14.51 -0.46
CA ASP A 160 -18.09 14.30 -0.06
C ASP A 160 -18.27 13.16 0.97
N ALA A 161 -17.25 12.93 1.79
CA ALA A 161 -17.14 11.81 2.71
C ALA A 161 -17.38 12.21 4.18
N MET A 162 -17.96 13.39 4.42
CA MET A 162 -18.22 13.92 5.77
C MET A 162 -19.14 13.04 6.62
N LYS A 163 -19.93 12.16 6.01
CA LYS A 163 -20.79 11.19 6.74
C LYS A 163 -19.99 10.08 7.43
N ILE A 164 -18.80 9.79 6.91
CA ILE A 164 -17.88 8.77 7.44
C ILE A 164 -16.96 9.40 8.50
N TRP A 165 -16.69 10.70 8.38
CA TRP A 165 -15.87 11.43 9.32
C TRP A 165 -16.53 11.48 10.71
N THR A 166 -15.94 10.75 11.65
CA THR A 166 -16.18 10.95 13.08
C THR A 166 -15.14 11.95 13.58
N GLU A 167 -15.60 13.13 14.03
CA GLU A 167 -14.70 14.03 14.76
C GLU A 167 -14.18 13.25 15.97
N PRO A 168 -12.85 13.10 16.15
CA PRO A 168 -12.36 12.59 17.41
C PRO A 168 -12.84 13.56 18.49
N ASP A 169 -13.46 13.03 19.54
CA ASP A 169 -13.96 13.80 20.67
C ASP A 169 -12.94 14.86 21.06
N ASN A 170 -13.42 16.06 21.38
CA ASN A 170 -12.64 17.19 21.89
C ASN A 170 -12.05 16.89 23.29
N ALA A 171 -11.58 15.67 23.54
CA ALA A 171 -10.78 15.30 24.69
C ALA A 171 -9.36 15.86 24.49
N THR A 172 -9.23 17.12 24.87
CA THR A 172 -8.09 17.72 25.56
C THR A 172 -6.77 16.96 25.45
N TYR A 173 -5.88 17.43 24.57
CA TYR A 173 -4.43 17.26 24.71
C TYR A 173 -3.79 18.63 24.94
#